data_AF-A0A4Z0P383-F1
#
_entry.id   AF-A0A4Z0P383-F1
#
_cell.length_a   1.000
_cell.length_b   1.000
_cell.length_c   1.000
_cell.angle_alpha   90.00
_cell.angle_beta   90.00
_cell.angle_gamma   90.00
#
_symmetry.space_group_name_H-M   'P 1'
#
loop_
_entity.id
_entity.type
_entity.pdbx_description
1 polymer ?
#
loop_
_entity_poly.entity_id
_entity_poly.type
_entity_poly.pdbx_seq_one_letter_code
_entity_poly.pdbx_strand_id
1 'polypeptide(L)'
;MNSHTPVVEELEQLLSTHGEVLQALLQPLWPINPFKVEQFGPLTKYTLGQMPDGRWAMLHRLTEADTGSPHDHPTRMDSHVLKGAYWEIIYHEDGRTERVLRAAGGYHTIWPHTVHRIVELPEGECWTLVLAGPVVREWRHYPELVG
;
A
#
# COMPACT_ATOMS: atom_id res chain seq x y z
N MET A 1 33.64 1.56 -4.66
CA MET A 1 32.69 2.09 -3.66
C MET A 1 31.34 2.05 -4.34
N ASN A 2 30.49 1.08 -4.00
CA ASN A 2 29.19 0.93 -4.66
C ASN A 2 28.27 2.04 -4.15
N SER A 3 27.81 2.89 -5.06
CA SER A 3 26.73 3.83 -4.82
C SER A 3 25.45 3.02 -4.59
N HIS A 4 25.11 2.77 -3.33
CA HIS A 4 23.79 2.21 -2.99
C HIS A 4 22.74 3.31 -3.24
N THR A 5 21.79 3.01 -4.13
CA THR A 5 20.67 3.91 -4.46
C THR A 5 19.72 3.98 -3.26
N PRO A 6 19.16 5.15 -2.88
CA PRO A 6 18.32 5.30 -1.68
C PRO A 6 17.16 4.30 -1.55
N VAL A 7 16.57 3.92 -2.68
CA VAL A 7 15.50 2.90 -2.79
C VAL A 7 15.92 1.52 -2.23
N VAL A 8 17.19 1.16 -2.39
CA VAL A 8 17.73 -0.11 -1.89
C VAL A 8 17.91 -0.05 -0.37
N GLU A 9 18.43 1.07 0.14
CA GLU A 9 18.69 1.25 1.57
C GLU A 9 17.40 1.20 2.42
N GLU A 10 16.33 1.81 1.94
CA GLU A 10 15.05 1.85 2.65
C GLU A 10 14.39 0.46 2.76
N LEU A 11 14.48 -0.32 1.68
CA LEU A 11 14.02 -1.71 1.68
C LEU A 11 14.87 -2.60 2.59
N GLU A 12 16.20 -2.43 2.57
CA GLU A 12 17.12 -3.12 3.47
C GLU A 12 16.80 -2.79 4.94
N GLN A 13 16.51 -1.52 5.25
CA GLN A 13 16.12 -1.10 6.60
C GLN A 13 14.79 -1.74 7.03
N LEU A 14 13.79 -1.76 6.15
CA LEU A 14 12.53 -2.45 6.42
C LEU A 14 12.77 -3.95 6.71
N LEU A 15 13.57 -4.62 5.87
CA LEU A 15 13.88 -6.04 6.02
C LEU A 15 14.67 -6.35 7.30
N SER A 16 15.57 -5.47 7.72
CA SER A 16 16.33 -5.64 8.95
C SER A 16 15.46 -5.61 10.22
N THR A 17 14.30 -4.95 10.16
CA THR A 17 13.40 -4.73 11.30
C THR A 17 12.13 -5.57 11.26
N HIS A 18 11.64 -5.91 10.06
CA HIS A 18 10.37 -6.61 9.85
C HIS A 18 10.55 -7.90 9.02
N GLY A 19 11.78 -8.37 8.84
CA GLY A 19 12.12 -9.52 8.02
C GLY A 19 11.39 -10.79 8.43
N GLU A 20 11.25 -11.08 9.73
CA GLU A 20 10.54 -12.27 10.20
C GLU A 20 9.04 -12.24 9.83
N VAL A 21 8.39 -11.10 9.99
CA VAL A 21 6.98 -10.91 9.62
C VAL A 21 6.81 -11.05 8.11
N LEU A 22 7.67 -10.41 7.33
CA LEU A 22 7.65 -10.52 5.86
C LEU A 22 7.93 -11.94 5.39
N GLN A 23 8.88 -12.65 6.00
CA GLN A 23 9.18 -14.04 5.67
C GLN A 23 7.98 -14.95 5.93
N ALA A 24 7.24 -14.73 7.02
CA ALA A 24 6.03 -15.49 7.32
C ALA A 24 4.91 -15.23 6.30
N LEU A 25 4.71 -13.97 5.90
CA LEU A 25 3.65 -13.58 4.95
C LEU A 25 3.98 -13.89 3.48
N LEU A 26 5.27 -13.91 3.14
CA LEU A 26 5.78 -14.00 1.77
C LEU A 26 6.68 -15.23 1.55
N GLN A 27 6.47 -16.30 2.32
CA GLN A 27 7.29 -17.51 2.23
C GLN A 27 7.53 -18.01 0.78
N PRO A 28 6.53 -18.00 -0.14
CA PRO A 28 6.74 -18.43 -1.52
C PRO A 28 7.65 -17.51 -2.34
N LEU A 29 7.81 -16.25 -1.91
CA LEU A 29 8.60 -15.22 -2.57
C LEU A 29 9.87 -14.88 -1.77
N TRP A 30 10.19 -15.64 -0.72
CA TRP A 30 11.33 -15.36 0.15
C TRP A 30 12.63 -16.00 -0.35
N PRO A 31 13.79 -15.31 -0.32
CA PRO A 31 13.96 -13.90 0.05
C PRO A 31 13.33 -12.98 -0.99
N ILE A 32 12.70 -11.89 -0.54
CA ILE A 32 12.05 -10.96 -1.46
C ILE A 32 13.08 -10.25 -2.32
N ASN A 33 12.82 -10.16 -3.62
CA ASN A 33 13.60 -9.39 -4.57
C ASN A 33 12.64 -8.69 -5.55
N PRO A 34 12.32 -7.40 -5.33
CA PRO A 34 11.39 -6.70 -6.20
C PRO A 34 11.90 -6.69 -7.64
N PHE A 35 11.10 -7.19 -8.58
CA PHE A 35 11.46 -7.16 -10.00
C PHE A 35 11.06 -5.85 -10.68
N LYS A 36 10.21 -5.05 -10.02
CA LYS A 36 9.79 -3.73 -10.49
C LYS A 36 9.62 -2.77 -9.31
N VAL A 37 10.23 -1.59 -9.40
CA VAL A 37 10.03 -0.49 -8.45
C VAL A 37 9.54 0.74 -9.21
N GLU A 38 8.45 1.33 -8.75
CA GLU A 38 7.78 2.46 -9.41
C GLU A 38 7.45 3.55 -8.41
N GLN A 39 7.61 4.81 -8.82
CA GLN A 39 7.20 5.98 -8.03
C GLN A 39 5.90 6.57 -8.58
N PHE A 40 4.91 6.75 -7.71
CA PHE A 40 3.61 7.36 -7.97
C PHE A 40 3.36 8.49 -6.98
N GLY A 41 3.86 9.70 -7.26
CA GLY A 41 3.79 10.81 -6.31
C GLY A 41 4.45 10.42 -4.98
N PRO A 42 3.73 10.40 -3.85
CA PRO A 42 4.27 10.04 -2.54
C PRO A 42 4.40 8.53 -2.28
N LEU A 43 3.90 7.69 -3.20
CA LEU A 43 3.95 6.23 -3.11
C LEU A 43 5.12 5.66 -3.91
N THR A 44 6.00 4.90 -3.27
CA THR A 44 6.90 3.95 -3.94
C THR A 44 6.30 2.56 -3.87
N LYS A 45 6.16 1.88 -5.01
CA LYS A 45 5.62 0.53 -5.13
C LYS A 45 6.70 -0.45 -5.56
N TYR A 46 6.95 -1.46 -4.74
CA TYR A 46 7.88 -2.56 -4.99
C TYR A 46 7.07 -3.81 -5.33
N THR A 47 7.04 -4.19 -6.61
CA THR A 47 6.33 -5.41 -7.05
C THR A 47 7.22 -6.62 -6.85
N LEU A 48 6.74 -7.60 -6.07
CA LEU A 48 7.53 -8.76 -5.64
C LEU A 48 7.28 -9.99 -6.52
N GLY A 49 6.03 -10.24 -6.89
CA GLY A 49 5.64 -11.43 -7.65
C GLY A 49 4.20 -11.82 -7.40
N GLN A 50 3.79 -12.95 -7.96
CA GLN A 50 2.47 -13.53 -7.73
C GLN A 50 2.56 -14.62 -6.66
N MET A 51 1.61 -14.60 -5.73
CA MET A 51 1.42 -15.63 -4.71
C MET A 51 0.75 -16.87 -5.34
N PRO A 52 0.84 -18.06 -4.70
CA PRO A 52 0.22 -19.29 -5.22
C PRO A 52 -1.29 -19.20 -5.46
N ASP A 53 -1.99 -18.29 -4.78
CA ASP A 53 -3.42 -18.03 -4.94
C ASP A 53 -3.76 -17.05 -6.08
N GLY A 54 -2.76 -16.65 -6.86
CA GLY A 54 -2.91 -15.77 -8.01
C GLY A 54 -2.89 -14.27 -7.68
N ARG A 55 -2.78 -13.88 -6.40
CA ARG A 55 -2.69 -12.46 -6.03
C ARG A 55 -1.28 -11.91 -6.25
N TRP A 56 -1.18 -10.66 -6.67
CA TRP A 56 0.11 -9.96 -6.75
C TRP A 56 0.51 -9.42 -5.38
N ALA A 57 1.75 -9.67 -4.97
CA ALA A 57 2.33 -9.13 -3.76
C ALA A 57 3.18 -7.88 -4.08
N MET A 58 2.89 -6.79 -3.39
CA MET A 58 3.62 -5.53 -3.47
C MET A 58 3.94 -4.97 -2.09
N LEU A 59 5.11 -4.36 -1.91
CA LEU A 59 5.34 -3.43 -0.80
C LEU A 59 5.04 -2.01 -1.27
N HIS A 60 4.29 -1.28 -0.47
CA HIS A 60 4.02 0.14 -0.66
C HIS A 60 4.76 0.91 0.44
N ARG A 61 5.49 1.94 0.02
CA ARG A 61 6.05 2.96 0.90
C ARG A 61 5.36 4.28 0.62
N LEU A 62 4.65 4.80 1.59
CA LEU A 62 3.99 6.09 1.55
C LEU A 62 4.83 7.08 2.35
N THR A 63 5.10 8.24 1.77
CA THR A 63 5.92 9.30 2.40
C THR A 63 5.14 10.59 2.67
N GLU A 64 4.00 10.78 2.01
CA GLU A 64 3.10 11.91 2.21
C GLU A 64 1.66 11.50 1.93
N ALA A 65 0.71 12.36 2.28
CA ALA A 65 -0.70 12.17 1.97
C ALA A 65 -0.97 12.28 0.46
N ASP A 66 -2.11 11.73 0.02
CA ASP A 66 -2.50 11.82 -1.38
C ASP A 66 -2.73 13.28 -1.78
N THR A 67 -2.08 13.71 -2.87
CA THR A 67 -2.35 15.00 -3.51
C THR A 67 -3.51 14.93 -4.51
N GLY A 68 -3.90 13.72 -4.92
CA GLY A 68 -5.00 13.46 -5.85
C GLY A 68 -6.39 13.45 -5.19
N SER A 69 -7.42 13.31 -6.02
CA SER A 69 -8.79 13.11 -5.55
C SER A 69 -8.99 11.73 -4.91
N PRO A 70 -10.04 11.55 -4.10
CA PRO A 70 -10.51 10.22 -3.71
C PRO A 70 -10.67 9.31 -4.93
N HIS A 71 -10.37 8.03 -4.75
CA HIS A 71 -10.36 7.05 -5.83
C HIS A 71 -10.75 5.66 -5.34
N ASP A 72 -11.19 4.80 -6.25
CA ASP A 72 -11.36 3.37 -6.03
C ASP A 72 -10.25 2.58 -6.75
N HIS A 73 -10.28 1.25 -6.62
CA HIS A 73 -9.26 0.37 -7.18
C HIS A 73 -9.83 -0.67 -8.14
N PRO A 74 -9.07 -1.10 -9.16
CA PRO A 74 -9.48 -2.13 -10.11
C PRO A 74 -9.61 -3.52 -9.49
N THR A 75 -9.02 -3.74 -8.31
CA THR A 75 -8.89 -5.06 -7.67
C THR A 75 -9.36 -4.99 -6.22
N ARG A 76 -9.71 -6.15 -5.66
CA ARG A 76 -9.73 -6.30 -4.20
C ARG A 76 -8.29 -6.37 -3.72
N MET A 77 -7.98 -5.66 -2.64
CA MET A 77 -6.68 -5.72 -1.99
C MET A 77 -6.80 -6.08 -0.53
N ASP A 78 -5.92 -6.94 -0.05
CA ASP A 78 -5.70 -7.12 1.38
C ASP A 78 -4.40 -6.41 1.75
N SER A 79 -4.43 -5.56 2.78
CA SER A 79 -3.31 -4.72 3.19
C SER A 79 -2.91 -5.01 4.63
N HIS A 80 -1.63 -5.30 4.84
CA HIS A 80 -0.98 -5.41 6.14
C HIS A 80 -0.09 -4.20 6.36
N VAL A 81 -0.30 -3.45 7.44
CA VAL A 81 0.57 -2.33 7.79
C VAL A 81 1.80 -2.87 8.54
N LEU A 82 2.98 -2.66 7.98
CA LEU A 82 4.24 -3.21 8.49
C LEU A 82 4.89 -2.23 9.46
N LYS A 83 4.99 -0.95 9.08
CA LYS A 83 5.66 0.12 9.82
C LYS A 83 4.89 1.42 9.64
N GLY A 84 4.83 2.23 10.69
CA GLY A 84 4.18 3.54 10.68
C GLY A 84 2.66 3.46 10.66
N ALA A 85 2.04 4.54 10.23
CA ALA A 85 0.60 4.66 10.13
C ALA A 85 0.17 5.70 9.09
N TYR A 86 -1.07 5.60 8.64
CA TYR A 86 -1.75 6.64 7.87
C TYR A 86 -3.22 6.77 8.27
N TRP A 87 -3.74 7.98 8.14
CA TRP A 87 -5.17 8.24 8.15
C TRP A 87 -5.71 8.21 6.73
N GLU A 88 -6.80 7.50 6.53
CA GLU A 88 -7.59 7.57 5.30
C GLU A 88 -9.01 8.08 5.58
N ILE A 89 -9.61 8.72 4.59
CA ILE A 89 -11.05 8.97 4.54
C ILE A 89 -11.66 7.99 3.55
N ILE A 90 -12.63 7.22 4.00
CA ILE A 90 -13.49 6.36 3.17
C ILE A 90 -14.78 7.12 2.87
N TYR A 91 -15.19 7.10 1.61
CA TYR A 91 -16.40 7.75 1.12
C TYR A 91 -17.44 6.67 0.79
N HIS A 92 -18.59 6.74 1.44
CA HIS A 92 -19.69 5.79 1.24
C HIS A 92 -20.68 6.31 0.21
N GLU A 93 -21.38 5.38 -0.46
CA GLU A 93 -22.38 5.72 -1.48
C GLU A 93 -23.57 6.53 -0.94
N ASP A 94 -23.84 6.43 0.37
CA ASP A 94 -24.88 7.20 1.07
C ASP A 94 -24.45 8.64 1.43
N GLY A 95 -23.25 9.05 1.01
CA GLY A 95 -22.69 10.37 1.26
C GLY A 95 -21.97 10.51 2.61
N ARG A 96 -21.96 9.47 3.46
CA ARG A 96 -21.16 9.50 4.69
C ARG A 96 -19.68 9.38 4.38
N THR A 97 -18.86 9.95 5.26
CA THR A 97 -17.42 9.72 5.30
C THR A 97 -17.02 9.07 6.61
N GLU A 98 -15.98 8.24 6.55
CA GLU A 98 -15.37 7.61 7.71
C GLU A 98 -13.87 7.90 7.70
N ARG A 99 -13.35 8.46 8.79
CA ARG A 99 -11.90 8.66 8.96
C ARG A 99 -11.33 7.49 9.75
N VAL A 100 -10.41 6.74 9.15
CA VAL A 100 -9.87 5.51 9.71
C VAL A 100 -8.35 5.60 9.85
N LEU A 101 -7.83 5.21 11.03
CA LEU A 101 -6.39 5.04 11.25
C LEU A 101 -6.00 3.61 10.86
N ARG A 102 -4.99 3.50 10.00
CA ARG A 102 -4.30 2.24 9.69
C ARG A 102 -2.90 2.34 10.26
N ALA A 103 -2.56 1.47 11.20
CA ALA A 103 -1.28 1.50 11.92
C ALA A 103 -0.60 0.12 11.92
N ALA A 104 0.70 0.10 12.17
CA ALA A 104 1.54 -1.10 12.18
C ALA A 104 0.91 -2.27 12.95
N GLY A 105 1.00 -3.47 12.37
CA GLY A 105 0.33 -4.69 12.83
C GLY A 105 -1.14 -4.80 12.40
N GLY A 106 -1.74 -3.73 11.89
CA GLY A 106 -3.11 -3.71 11.39
C GLY A 106 -3.27 -4.46 10.06
N TYR A 107 -4.47 -4.98 9.85
CA TYR A 107 -4.90 -5.64 8.61
C TYR A 107 -6.26 -5.10 8.18
N HIS A 108 -6.44 -4.89 6.88
CA HIS A 108 -7.75 -4.54 6.32
C HIS A 108 -7.87 -4.97 4.86
N THR A 109 -9.11 -5.11 4.40
CA THR A 109 -9.45 -5.37 2.99
C THR A 109 -10.02 -4.10 2.38
N ILE A 110 -9.51 -3.74 1.21
CA ILE A 110 -10.00 -2.67 0.35
C ILE A 110 -10.75 -3.34 -0.80
N TRP A 111 -12.06 -3.08 -0.92
CA TRP A 111 -12.87 -3.63 -2.00
C TRP A 111 -12.76 -2.77 -3.26
N PRO A 112 -13.00 -3.32 -4.47
CA PRO A 112 -12.90 -2.55 -5.71
C PRO A 112 -13.79 -1.31 -5.79
N HIS A 113 -14.83 -1.20 -4.95
CA HIS A 113 -15.74 -0.05 -4.90
C HIS A 113 -15.49 0.84 -3.68
N THR A 114 -14.52 0.51 -2.84
CA THR A 114 -14.12 1.37 -1.72
C THR A 114 -13.46 2.61 -2.27
N VAL A 115 -14.16 3.74 -2.20
CA VAL A 115 -13.61 5.06 -2.54
C VAL A 115 -12.90 5.58 -1.30
N HIS A 116 -11.61 5.86 -1.42
CA HIS A 116 -10.83 6.36 -0.31
C HIS A 116 -9.75 7.35 -0.73
N ARG A 117 -9.16 8.03 0.26
CA ARG A 117 -8.01 8.91 0.10
C ARG A 117 -7.17 8.90 1.37
N ILE A 118 -5.86 8.76 1.23
CA ILE A 118 -4.91 8.94 2.33
C ILE A 118 -4.75 10.44 2.59
N VAL A 119 -4.98 10.87 3.83
CA VAL A 119 -5.04 12.30 4.18
C VAL A 119 -3.94 12.75 5.14
N GLU A 120 -3.29 11.83 5.85
CA GLU A 120 -2.24 12.18 6.81
C GLU A 120 -1.36 10.96 7.11
N LEU A 121 -0.05 11.18 7.28
CA LEU A 121 0.88 10.18 7.80
C LEU A 121 1.45 10.71 9.13
N PRO A 122 0.87 10.35 10.29
CA PRO A 122 1.25 10.93 11.58
C PRO A 122 2.72 10.67 11.96
N GLU A 123 3.34 9.65 11.38
CA GLU A 123 4.74 9.27 11.61
C GLU A 123 5.66 9.65 10.44
N GLY A 124 5.14 10.37 9.43
CA GLY A 124 5.87 10.82 8.24
C GLY A 124 6.15 9.73 7.19
N GLU A 125 5.97 8.45 7.53
CA GLU A 125 6.13 7.33 6.60
C GLU A 125 5.21 6.18 7.00
N CYS A 126 4.71 5.43 6.02
CA CYS A 126 4.03 4.16 6.26
C CYS A 126 4.44 3.11 5.23
N TRP A 127 4.73 1.90 5.70
CA TRP A 127 4.96 0.73 4.86
C TRP A 127 3.82 -0.27 4.98
N THR A 128 3.33 -0.76 3.85
CA THR A 128 2.33 -1.82 3.81
C THR A 128 2.73 -2.94 2.86
N LEU A 129 2.37 -4.17 3.20
CA LEU A 129 2.29 -5.28 2.25
C LEU A 129 0.87 -5.31 1.69
N VAL A 130 0.75 -5.28 0.37
CA VAL A 130 -0.52 -5.35 -0.36
C VAL A 130 -0.55 -6.64 -1.18
N LEU A 131 -1.64 -7.40 -1.02
CA LEU A 131 -1.98 -8.55 -1.86
C LEU A 131 -3.18 -8.17 -2.75
N ALA A 132 -2.91 -7.91 -4.03
CA ALA A 132 -3.92 -7.48 -5.00
C ALA A 132 -4.49 -8.67 -5.79
N GLY A 133 -5.81 -8.79 -5.80
CA GLY A 133 -6.56 -9.78 -6.57
C GLY A 133 -6.62 -9.48 -8.08
N PRO A 134 -7.46 -10.23 -8.82
CA PRO A 134 -7.67 -9.99 -10.24
C PRO A 134 -8.31 -8.61 -10.48
N VAL A 135 -7.99 -8.03 -11.63
CA VAL A 135 -8.63 -6.80 -12.13
C VAL A 135 -10.06 -7.14 -12.53
N VAL A 136 -11.02 -6.45 -11.93
CA VAL A 136 -12.47 -6.63 -12.17
C VAL A 136 -13.14 -5.37 -12.71
N ARG A 137 -12.43 -4.24 -12.71
CA ARG A 137 -12.93 -2.95 -13.18
C ARG A 137 -11.76 -2.00 -13.48
N GLU A 138 -12.08 -0.85 -14.06
CA GLU A 138 -11.14 0.25 -14.23
C GLU A 138 -11.08 1.14 -12.99
N TRP A 139 -9.96 1.85 -12.85
CA TRP A 139 -9.80 2.93 -11.87
C TRP A 139 -10.82 4.04 -12.09
N ARG A 140 -11.35 4.59 -10.99
CA ARG A 140 -12.12 5.83 -11.01
C ARG A 140 -11.63 6.80 -9.95
N HIS A 141 -11.55 8.07 -10.37
CA HIS A 141 -11.23 9.22 -9.54
C HIS A 141 -12.50 10.06 -9.34
N TYR A 142 -12.67 10.59 -8.13
CA TYR A 142 -13.87 11.32 -7.69
C TYR A 142 -13.51 12.71 -7.16
N PRO A 143 -13.06 13.65 -8.03
CA PRO A 143 -12.70 15.01 -7.63
C PRO A 143 -13.87 15.79 -7.02
N GLU A 144 -15.11 15.42 -7.30
CA GLU A 144 -16.32 16.03 -6.73
C GLU A 144 -16.50 15.76 -5.22
N LEU A 145 -15.80 14.76 -4.67
CA LEU A 145 -15.90 14.40 -3.24
C LEU A 145 -14.95 15.22 -2.35
N VAL A 146 -14.12 16.08 -2.96
CA VAL A 146 -13.26 17.03 -2.25
C VAL A 146 -13.78 18.45 -2.53
N GLY A 147 -14.53 18.98 -1.58
CA GLY A 147 -15.15 20.32 -1.61
C GLY A 147 -15.14 20.98 -0.24
#